data_AF-A0A1R3ILV7-F1
#
_entry.id   AF-A0A1R3ILV7-F1
#
_cell.length_a   1.000
_cell.length_b   1.000
_cell.length_c   1.000
_cell.angle_alpha   90.00
_cell.angle_beta   90.00
_cell.angle_gamma   90.00
#
_symmetry.space_group_name_H-M   'P 1'
#
loop_
_entity.id
_entity.type
_entity.pdbx_description
1 polymer ?
#
loop_
_entity_poly.entity_id
_entity_poly.type
_entity_poly.pdbx_seq_one_letter_code
_entity_poly.pdbx_strand_id
1 'polypeptide(L)'
;MEHYNMQYVSNAAFLLTVYSDHLQASNQRLRCDQGEVGPEEIFAFAKSQVDYILGANPMGMSYLVGYGLRYRQRMHQRGASIESYKENRGFIGCVHPGAEACLFGLLFGLFCKYVSLP
;
A
#
# COMPACT_ATOMS: atom_id res chain seq x y z
N MET A 1 10.83 12.51 12.69
CA MET A 1 10.69 11.71 11.45
C MET A 1 9.20 11.41 11.31
N GLU A 2 8.49 12.28 10.61
CA GLU A 2 7.05 12.17 10.33
C GLU A 2 6.79 10.80 9.69
N HIS A 3 6.05 9.93 10.38
CA HIS A 3 5.61 8.66 9.83
C HIS A 3 4.37 8.93 8.98
N TYR A 4 4.55 9.07 7.67
CA TYR A 4 3.42 9.09 6.74
C TYR A 4 2.73 7.73 6.76
N ASN A 5 1.63 7.65 7.49
CA ASN A 5 0.85 6.43 7.62
C ASN A 5 -0.02 6.24 6.37
N MET A 6 0.47 5.39 5.47
CA MET A 6 -0.19 5.02 4.21
C MET A 6 -1.58 4.37 4.40
N GLN A 7 -1.92 3.94 5.62
CA GLN A 7 -3.28 3.47 5.95
C GLN A 7 -4.30 4.59 5.81
N TYR A 8 -4.00 5.78 6.34
CA TYR A 8 -4.90 6.92 6.23
C TYR A 8 -5.06 7.38 4.79
N VAL A 9 -3.95 7.43 4.04
CA VAL A 9 -3.96 7.83 2.63
C VAL A 9 -4.78 6.86 1.80
N SER A 10 -4.59 5.54 1.99
CA SER A 10 -5.37 4.51 1.29
C SER A 10 -6.86 4.61 1.59
N ASN A 11 -7.24 4.77 2.86
CA ASN A 11 -8.64 4.86 3.26
C ASN A 11 -9.30 6.15 2.72
N ALA A 12 -8.59 7.28 2.80
CA ALA A 12 -9.09 8.55 2.26
C ALA A 12 -9.24 8.50 0.74
N ALA A 13 -8.27 7.94 0.02
CA ALA A 13 -8.35 7.76 -1.43
C ALA A 13 -9.54 6.88 -1.82
N PHE A 14 -9.79 5.79 -1.11
CA PHE A 14 -10.97 4.95 -1.33
C PHE A 14 -12.28 5.73 -1.13
N LEU A 15 -12.41 6.45 -0.01
CA LEU A 15 -13.60 7.25 0.28
C LEU A 15 -13.83 8.35 -0.76
N LEU A 16 -12.77 9.02 -1.20
CA LEU A 16 -12.85 10.07 -2.22
C LEU A 16 -13.28 9.51 -3.58
N THR A 17 -12.82 8.33 -3.96
CA THR A 17 -13.28 7.65 -5.19
C THR A 17 -14.77 7.30 -5.12
N VAL A 18 -15.23 6.73 -4.01
CA VAL A 18 -16.67 6.43 -3.84
C VAL A 18 -17.50 7.72 -3.84
N TYR A 19 -16.95 8.79 -3.24
CA TYR A 19 -17.63 10.08 -3.18
C TYR A 19 -17.68 10.79 -4.52
N SER A 20 -16.63 10.69 -5.36
CA SER A 20 -16.68 11.21 -6.74
C SER A 20 -17.76 10.52 -7.56
N ASP A 21 -17.89 9.19 -7.44
CA ASP A 21 -18.94 8.44 -8.13
C ASP A 21 -20.33 8.88 -7.67
N HIS A 22 -20.50 9.11 -6.36
CA HIS A 22 -21.75 9.63 -5.81
C HIS A 22 -22.11 11.00 -6.37
N LEU A 23 -21.16 11.95 -6.37
CA LEU A 23 -21.39 13.30 -6.92
C LEU A 23 -21.71 13.28 -8.41
N GLN A 24 -21.06 12.38 -9.17
CA GLN A 24 -21.35 12.20 -10.59
C GLN A 24 -22.77 11.64 -10.79
N ALA A 25 -23.18 10.65 -10.01
CA ALA A 25 -24.51 10.05 -10.10
C ALA A 25 -25.64 11.01 -9.66
N SER A 26 -25.37 11.89 -8.69
CA SER A 26 -26.34 12.90 -8.22
C SER A 26 -26.28 14.22 -8.99
N ASN A 27 -25.36 14.35 -9.96
CA ASN A 27 -25.08 15.58 -10.70
C ASN A 27 -24.79 16.78 -9.78
N GLN A 28 -24.06 16.51 -8.69
CA GLN A 28 -23.66 17.51 -7.70
C GLN A 28 -22.17 17.85 -7.80
N ARG A 29 -21.82 19.02 -7.28
CA ARG A 29 -20.43 19.49 -7.15
C ARG A 29 -20.17 19.83 -5.69
N LEU A 30 -18.93 19.64 -5.27
CA LEU A 30 -18.51 20.00 -3.91
C LEU A 30 -18.28 21.52 -3.86
N ARG A 31 -18.96 22.22 -2.96
CA ARG A 31 -18.74 23.65 -2.68
C ARG A 31 -17.79 23.82 -1.51
N CYS A 32 -16.70 24.54 -1.74
CA CYS A 32 -15.73 24.95 -0.72
C CYS A 32 -15.62 26.47 -0.68
N ASP A 33 -15.09 27.02 0.40
CA ASP A 33 -14.88 28.48 0.56
C ASP A 33 -13.99 29.07 -0.56
N GLN A 34 -13.12 28.23 -1.15
CA GLN A 34 -12.17 28.60 -2.20
C GLN A 34 -12.67 28.29 -3.63
N GLY A 35 -13.86 27.69 -3.79
CA GLY A 35 -14.41 27.35 -5.12
C GLY A 35 -15.21 26.04 -5.16
N GLU A 36 -15.68 25.70 -6.36
CA GLU A 36 -16.40 24.44 -6.62
C GLU A 36 -15.50 23.37 -7.23
N VAL A 37 -15.41 22.22 -6.56
CA VAL A 37 -14.64 21.07 -7.02
C VAL A 37 -15.57 20.06 -7.69
N GLY A 38 -15.18 19.60 -8.89
CA GLY A 38 -15.96 18.63 -9.65
C GLY A 38 -15.70 17.18 -9.25
N PRO A 39 -16.61 16.24 -9.60
CA PRO A 39 -16.40 14.80 -9.39
C PRO A 39 -15.09 14.28 -10.01
N GLU A 40 -14.81 14.67 -11.26
CA GLU A 40 -13.58 14.33 -12.00
C GLU A 40 -12.31 14.79 -11.27
N GLU A 41 -12.36 15.96 -10.64
CA GLU A 41 -11.23 16.57 -9.94
C GLU A 41 -10.95 15.86 -8.61
N ILE A 42 -12.00 15.47 -7.88
CA ILE A 42 -11.90 14.62 -6.69
C ILE A 42 -11.33 13.24 -7.05
N PHE A 43 -11.83 12.64 -8.13
CA PHE A 43 -11.34 11.35 -8.61
C PHE A 43 -9.87 11.42 -9.03
N ALA A 44 -9.48 12.46 -9.79
CA ALA A 44 -8.10 12.67 -10.21
C ALA A 44 -7.15 12.83 -9.01
N PHE A 45 -7.59 13.54 -7.97
CA PHE A 45 -6.82 13.66 -6.72
C PHE A 45 -6.70 12.32 -5.99
N ALA A 46 -7.80 11.57 -5.84
CA ALA A 46 -7.75 10.23 -5.23
C ALA A 46 -6.80 9.30 -6.00
N LYS A 47 -6.88 9.32 -7.33
CA LYS A 47 -6.00 8.58 -8.22
C LYS A 47 -4.54 8.98 -8.03
N SER A 48 -4.22 10.26 -7.89
CA SER A 48 -2.83 10.70 -7.68
C SER A 48 -2.24 10.15 -6.39
N GLN A 49 -3.05 9.99 -5.33
CA GLN A 49 -2.60 9.35 -4.08
C GLN A 49 -2.31 7.86 -4.28
N VAL A 50 -3.16 7.16 -5.04
CA VAL A 50 -2.93 5.76 -5.40
C VAL A 50 -1.66 5.62 -6.26
N ASP A 51 -1.49 6.45 -7.28
CA ASP A 51 -0.31 6.43 -8.13
C ASP A 51 0.97 6.68 -7.31
N TYR A 52 0.93 7.60 -6.34
CA TYR A 52 2.04 7.86 -5.42
C TYR A 52 2.40 6.62 -4.59
N ILE A 53 1.39 5.91 -4.06
CA ILE A 53 1.58 4.65 -3.32
C ILE A 53 2.21 3.58 -4.22
N LEU A 54 1.82 3.53 -5.49
CA LEU A 54 2.27 2.52 -6.45
C LEU A 54 3.63 2.83 -7.11
N GLY A 55 4.19 4.03 -6.90
CA GLY A 55 5.55 4.35 -7.31
C GLY A 55 5.74 5.67 -8.03
N ALA A 56 4.68 6.44 -8.29
CA ALA A 56 4.76 7.82 -8.80
C ALA A 56 5.18 8.80 -7.69
N ASN A 57 6.33 8.52 -7.07
CA ASN A 57 6.94 9.32 -6.02
C ASN A 57 8.41 9.58 -6.36
N PRO A 58 9.09 10.57 -5.73
CA PRO A 58 10.47 10.91 -6.05
C PRO A 58 11.47 9.76 -5.90
N MET A 59 11.11 8.72 -5.15
CA MET A 59 11.94 7.53 -4.96
C MET A 59 11.74 6.48 -6.07
N GLY A 60 10.69 6.61 -6.89
CA GLY A 60 10.30 5.65 -7.92
C GLY A 60 10.05 4.26 -7.33
N MET A 61 9.51 4.20 -6.11
CA MET A 61 9.39 2.97 -5.33
C MET A 61 7.95 2.75 -4.88
N SER A 62 7.40 1.57 -5.17
CA SER A 62 6.11 1.16 -4.66
C SER A 62 6.17 0.93 -3.14
N TYR A 63 5.17 1.47 -2.44
CA TYR A 63 4.92 1.17 -1.04
C TYR A 63 4.03 -0.08 -0.88
N LEU A 64 3.47 -0.61 -1.97
CA LEU A 64 2.86 -1.94 -2.02
C LEU A 64 3.94 -2.99 -2.33
N VAL A 65 4.15 -3.92 -1.40
CA VAL A 65 5.15 -4.99 -1.53
C VAL A 65 4.75 -5.95 -2.65
N GLY A 66 5.70 -6.26 -3.54
CA GLY A 66 5.47 -7.13 -4.70
C GLY A 66 4.90 -6.44 -5.93
N TYR A 67 4.67 -5.12 -5.88
CA TYR A 67 4.21 -4.33 -7.02
C TYR A 67 5.33 -3.43 -7.57
N GLY A 68 5.44 -3.35 -8.90
CA GLY A 68 6.45 -2.54 -9.60
C GLY A 68 7.86 -3.12 -9.55
N LEU A 69 8.80 -2.42 -10.22
CA LEU A 69 10.22 -2.83 -10.30
C LEU A 69 10.98 -2.62 -8.99
N ARG A 70 10.53 -1.69 -8.15
CA ARG A 70 11.17 -1.34 -6.87
C ARG A 70 10.09 -1.21 -5.81
N TYR A 71 10.22 -1.96 -4.72
CA TYR A 71 9.33 -1.88 -3.56
C TYR A 71 10.09 -2.10 -2.24
N ARG A 72 9.45 -1.79 -1.11
CA ARG A 72 10.05 -2.03 0.22
C ARG A 72 10.18 -3.54 0.48
N GLN A 73 11.42 -4.03 0.54
CA GLN A 73 11.71 -5.45 0.77
C GLN A 73 11.78 -5.82 2.25
N ARG A 74 12.00 -4.83 3.14
CA ARG A 74 12.10 -5.04 4.59
C ARG A 74 10.87 -4.48 5.28
N MET A 75 9.86 -5.32 5.44
CA MET A 75 8.68 -5.00 6.24
C MET A 75 8.99 -5.29 7.71
N HIS A 76 8.54 -4.43 8.63
CA HIS A 76 8.57 -4.76 10.07
C HIS A 76 7.41 -5.71 10.40
N GLN A 77 7.44 -6.89 9.79
CA GLN A 77 6.45 -7.94 10.01
C GLN A 77 7.21 -9.23 10.28
N ARG A 78 6.98 -9.80 11.46
CA ARG A 78 7.77 -10.92 11.99
C ARG A 78 7.89 -12.11 11.03
N GLY A 79 6.82 -12.44 10.30
CA GLY A 79 6.82 -13.53 9.32
C GLY A 79 7.40 -13.17 7.94
N ALA A 80 7.57 -11.88 7.63
CA ALA A 80 8.08 -11.43 6.33
C ALA A 80 9.60 -11.17 6.33
N SER A 81 10.22 -11.18 7.51
CA SER A 81 11.66 -11.00 7.69
C SER A 81 12.33 -12.27 8.21
N ILE A 82 11.71 -13.42 7.98
CA ILE A 82 12.19 -14.74 8.39
C ILE A 82 12.40 -15.55 7.12
N GLU A 83 13.62 -16.04 6.91
CA GLU A 83 13.94 -16.99 5.84
C GLU A 83 13.08 -18.26 5.96
N SER A 84 12.78 -18.89 4.83
CA SER A 84 12.02 -20.14 4.83
C SER A 84 12.78 -21.23 5.60
N TYR A 85 12.07 -22.02 6.40
CA TYR A 85 12.65 -23.21 7.05
C TYR A 85 13.21 -24.22 6.04
N LYS A 86 12.69 -24.24 4.80
CA LYS A 86 13.24 -25.09 3.74
C LYS A 86 14.67 -24.69 3.34
N GLU A 87 15.00 -23.40 3.49
CA GLU A 87 16.26 -22.82 3.07
C GLU A 87 17.25 -22.73 4.23
N ASN A 88 16.75 -22.38 5.42
CA ASN A 88 17.56 -22.30 6.62
C ASN A 88 16.84 -22.95 7.81
N ARG A 89 17.37 -24.09 8.27
CA ARG A 89 16.86 -24.81 9.46
C ARG A 89 17.47 -24.30 10.78
N GLY A 90 18.30 -23.27 10.73
CA GLY A 90 18.94 -22.66 11.89
C GLY A 90 17.92 -22.04 12.84
N PHE A 91 18.22 -22.06 14.14
CA PHE A 91 17.42 -21.35 15.13
C PHE A 91 17.45 -19.85 14.86
N ILE A 92 16.28 -19.27 14.60
CA ILE A 92 16.14 -17.84 14.33
C ILE A 92 16.07 -17.09 15.67
N GLY A 93 17.21 -16.59 16.14
CA GLY A 93 17.30 -15.68 17.28
C GLY A 93 16.72 -14.29 16.95
N CYS A 94 16.54 -13.46 17.98
CA CYS A 94 15.91 -12.14 17.87
C CYS A 94 16.63 -11.11 16.97
N VAL A 95 17.81 -11.45 16.42
CA VAL A 95 18.68 -10.55 15.65
C VAL A 95 19.27 -11.28 14.45
N HIS A 96 18.44 -11.65 13.45
CA HIS A 96 18.95 -12.14 12.16
C HIS A 96 18.50 -11.21 11.02
N PRO A 97 19.42 -10.58 10.26
CA PRO A 97 19.08 -9.77 9.10
C PRO A 97 18.99 -10.65 7.82
N GLY A 98 18.01 -11.54 7.74
CA GLY A 98 17.74 -12.35 6.54
C GLY A 98 16.27 -12.23 6.17
N ALA A 99 15.95 -11.46 5.14
CA ALA A 99 14.57 -11.27 4.68
C ALA A 99 14.51 -11.42 3.16
N GLU A 100 14.03 -12.57 2.70
CA GLU A 100 13.47 -12.70 1.37
C GLU A 100 12.00 -12.23 1.39
N ALA A 101 11.64 -11.39 0.42
CA ALA A 101 10.39 -10.66 0.41
C ALA A 101 9.17 -11.58 0.18
N CYS A 102 8.21 -11.57 1.10
CA CYS A 102 6.88 -12.12 0.81
C CYS A 102 6.25 -11.22 -0.29
N LEU A 103 5.85 -11.81 -1.42
CA LEU A 103 5.25 -11.11 -2.55
C LEU A 103 3.74 -10.91 -2.29
N PHE A 104 3.28 -9.66 -2.43
CA PHE A 104 1.90 -9.17 -2.31
C PHE A 104 1.34 -8.98 -0.89
N GLY A 105 1.26 -7.71 -0.47
CA GLY A 105 0.34 -7.28 0.59
C GLY A 105 0.25 -5.77 0.74
N LEU A 106 -0.95 -5.23 0.52
CA LEU A 106 -1.40 -3.97 1.12
C LEU A 106 -2.06 -4.34 2.46
N LEU A 107 -1.25 -4.33 3.51
CA LEU A 107 -1.66 -4.12 4.90
C LEU A 107 -2.47 -5.14 5.71
N PHE A 108 -2.93 -6.30 5.24
CA PHE A 108 -3.36 -7.37 6.15
C PHE A 108 -2.96 -8.75 5.60
N GLY A 109 -2.06 -9.43 6.32
CA GLY A 109 -1.72 -10.84 6.08
C GLY A 109 -0.99 -11.11 4.77
N LEU A 110 0.34 -10.91 4.75
CA LEU A 110 1.16 -11.56 3.72
C LEU A 110 1.22 -13.06 4.03
N PHE A 111 0.65 -13.87 3.14
CA PHE A 111 1.02 -15.27 3.01
C PHE A 111 2.44 -15.31 2.42
N CYS A 112 3.45 -15.47 3.27
CA CYS A 112 4.70 -16.03 2.76
C CYS A 112 4.37 -17.42 2.22
N LYS A 113 4.78 -17.69 0.98
CA LYS A 113 4.40 -18.89 0.23
C LYS A 113 5.13 -20.12 0.79
N TYR A 114 4.77 -20.55 2.00
CA TYR A 114 5.17 -21.78 2.69
C TYR A 114 4.10 -22.05 3.75
N VAL A 115 3.17 -22.97 3.55
CA VAL A 115 3.41 -24.42 3.59
C VAL A 115 2.43 -25.10 2.63
N SER A 116 2.97 -25.88 1.68
CA SER A 116 2.24 -27.00 1.09
C SER A 116 1.67 -27.84 2.23
N LEU A 117 0.36 -27.82 2.39
CA LEU A 117 -0.33 -28.95 3.03
C LEU A 117 0.03 -30.23 2.24
N PRO A 118 0.02 -31.41 2.90
CA PRO A 118 0.18 -32.68 2.21
C PRO A 118 -0.80 -32.84 1.05
#